data_AF-X1I6R3-F1
#
_entry.id   AF-X1I6R3-F1
#
_cell.length_a   1.000
_cell.length_b   1.000
_cell.length_c   1.000
_cell.angle_alpha   90.00
_cell.angle_beta   90.00
_cell.angle_gamma   90.00
#
_symmetry.space_group_name_H-M   'P 1'
#
loop_
_entity.id
_entity.type
_entity.pdbx_description
1 polymer ?
#
loop_
_entity_poly.entity_id
_entity_poly.type
_entity_poly.pdbx_seq_one_letter_code
_entity_poly.pdbx_strand_id
1 'polypeptide(L)'
;MEKKTIALACRMDSERAIKLTKRIFELLVKKGEVIYLETRIAPKIFPHNGRDLNEMTAENTKFLVSIGGDGTLLRVSGGYLRIILPRF
;
A
#
# COMPACT_ATOMS: atom_id res chain seq x y z
N MET A 1 13.25 13.37 -12.49
CA MET A 1 13.01 12.02 -11.92
C MET A 1 11.62 12.05 -11.31
N GLU A 2 10.68 11.23 -11.80
CA GLU A 2 9.32 11.22 -11.24
C GLU A 2 9.34 10.90 -9.74
N LYS A 3 8.47 11.56 -8.98
CA LYS A 3 8.39 11.38 -7.52
C LYS A 3 7.76 10.02 -7.24
N LYS A 4 8.58 9.05 -6.80
CA LYS A 4 8.10 7.75 -6.33
C LYS A 4 7.08 7.92 -5.20
N THR A 5 6.10 7.02 -5.13
CA THR A 5 4.98 7.08 -4.18
C THR A 5 5.21 6.19 -2.96
N ILE A 6 4.45 6.40 -1.89
CA ILE A 6 4.40 5.47 -0.74
C ILE A 6 3.16 4.59 -0.89
N ALA A 7 3.32 3.27 -0.78
CA ALA A 7 2.22 2.33 -0.85
C ALA A 7 1.73 1.95 0.56
N LEU A 8 0.42 1.89 0.77
CA LEU A 8 -0.18 1.38 2.01
C LEU A 8 -1.10 0.19 1.70
N ALA A 9 -0.98 -0.87 2.47
CA ALA A 9 -1.85 -2.04 2.44
C ALA A 9 -2.16 -2.49 3.88
N CYS A 10 -3.35 -3.04 4.13
CA CYS A 10 -3.69 -3.48 5.47
C CYS A 10 -4.66 -4.66 5.52
N ARG A 11 -4.79 -5.23 6.71
CA ARG A 11 -5.77 -6.27 6.99
C ARG A 11 -7.20 -5.72 6.86
N MET A 12 -7.99 -6.29 5.93
CA MET A 12 -9.29 -5.75 5.50
C MET A 12 -10.44 -5.91 6.48
N ASP A 13 -10.40 -6.96 7.29
CA ASP A 13 -11.40 -7.36 8.29
C ASP A 13 -11.11 -6.75 9.68
N SER A 14 -9.97 -6.08 9.85
CA SER A 14 -9.60 -5.46 11.11
C SER A 14 -9.87 -3.97 11.09
N GLU A 15 -10.92 -3.53 11.80
CA GLU A 15 -11.24 -2.11 11.95
C GLU A 15 -10.07 -1.32 12.55
N ARG A 16 -9.34 -1.92 13.50
CA ARG A 16 -8.14 -1.33 14.11
C ARG A 16 -7.04 -1.09 13.06
N ALA A 17 -6.81 -2.05 12.16
CA ALA A 17 -5.82 -1.90 11.09
C ALA A 17 -6.22 -0.79 10.11
N ILE A 18 -7.51 -0.72 9.73
CA ILE A 18 -8.03 0.31 8.82
C ILE A 18 -7.90 1.70 9.43
N LYS A 19 -8.28 1.88 10.72
CA LYS A 19 -8.13 3.15 11.44
C LYS A 19 -6.66 3.59 11.52
N LEU A 20 -5.76 2.66 11.82
CA LEU A 20 -4.32 2.96 11.84
C LEU A 20 -3.80 3.35 10.44
N THR A 21 -4.25 2.65 9.40
CA THR A 21 -3.89 2.96 8.01
C THR A 21 -4.35 4.36 7.62
N LYS A 22 -5.57 4.75 7.99
CA LYS A 22 -6.09 6.10 7.75
C LYS A 22 -5.24 7.17 8.45
N ARG A 23 -4.85 6.95 9.71
CA ARG A 23 -3.96 7.87 10.44
C ARG A 23 -2.59 8.02 9.79
N ILE A 24 -2.01 6.91 9.31
CA ILE A 24 -0.74 6.92 8.58
C ILE A 24 -0.89 7.68 7.26
N PHE A 25 -1.97 7.44 6.51
CA PHE A 25 -2.29 8.16 5.29
C PHE A 25 -2.36 9.68 5.53
N GLU A 26 -3.17 10.13 6.49
CA GLU A 26 -3.31 11.56 6.81
C GLU A 26 -1.98 12.20 7.22
N LEU A 27 -1.18 11.50 8.02
CA LEU A 27 0.15 11.95 8.43
C LEU A 27 1.08 12.16 7.24
N LEU A 28 1.12 11.20 6.31
CA LEU A 28 2.00 11.26 5.14
C LEU A 28 1.52 12.29 4.10
N VAL A 29 0.21 12.44 3.90
CA VAL A 29 -0.36 13.51 3.07
C VAL A 29 0.00 14.88 3.64
N LYS A 30 -0.11 15.07 4.95
CA LYS A 30 0.30 16.32 5.61
C LYS A 30 1.80 16.64 5.43
N LYS A 31 2.64 15.61 5.22
CA LYS A 31 4.06 15.76 4.89
C LYS A 31 4.32 16.02 3.40
N GLY A 32 3.28 16.12 2.56
CA GLY A 32 3.41 16.34 1.12
C GLY A 32 3.84 15.11 0.32
N GLU A 33 3.61 13.91 0.86
CA GLU A 33 3.88 12.66 0.14
C GLU A 33 2.70 12.24 -0.74
N VAL A 34 3.04 11.62 -1.88
CA VAL A 34 2.05 11.00 -2.78
C VAL A 34 1.88 9.54 -2.37
N ILE A 35 0.65 9.13 -2.12
CA ILE A 35 0.35 7.83 -1.52
C ILE A 35 -0.57 7.03 -2.45
N TYR A 36 -0.26 5.76 -2.66
CA TYR A 36 -1.21 4.80 -3.18
C TYR A 36 -1.72 3.88 -2.09
N LEU A 37 -3.02 3.64 -2.12
CA LEU A 37 -3.73 2.71 -1.28
C LEU A 37 -3.95 1.44 -2.09
N GLU A 38 -3.71 0.26 -1.51
CA GLU A 38 -4.16 -0.98 -2.12
C GLU A 38 -5.66 -0.87 -2.47
N THR A 39 -6.04 -1.31 -3.68
CA THR A 39 -7.41 -1.20 -4.22
C THR A 39 -8.50 -1.60 -3.22
N ARG A 40 -8.25 -2.61 -2.39
CA ARG A 40 -9.22 -3.11 -1.40
C ARG A 40 -9.48 -2.12 -0.26
N ILE A 41 -8.46 -1.38 0.20
CA ILE A 41 -8.59 -0.43 1.31
C ILE A 41 -9.00 0.97 0.84
N ALA A 42 -8.74 1.32 -0.42
CA ALA A 42 -8.99 2.66 -0.95
C ALA A 42 -10.43 3.14 -0.75
N PRO A 43 -11.49 2.33 -1.00
CA PRO A 43 -12.87 2.74 -0.75
C PRO A 43 -13.17 3.12 0.71
N LYS A 44 -12.40 2.59 1.67
CA LYS A 44 -12.60 2.83 3.10
C LYS A 44 -11.83 4.05 3.63
N ILE A 45 -10.86 4.56 2.85
CA ILE A 45 -9.95 5.63 3.29
C ILE A 45 -10.03 6.82 2.34
N PHE A 46 -9.66 6.60 1.07
CA PHE A 46 -9.67 7.63 0.03
C PHE A 46 -9.72 6.98 -1.37
N PRO A 47 -10.92 6.86 -1.99
CA PRO A 47 -11.12 6.03 -3.18
C PRO A 47 -10.21 6.37 -4.37
N HIS A 48 -9.90 7.66 -4.56
CA HIS A 48 -9.13 8.14 -5.72
C HIS A 48 -7.65 7.72 -5.74
N ASN A 49 -7.13 7.19 -4.63
CA ASN A 49 -5.73 6.76 -4.52
C ASN A 49 -5.57 5.24 -4.61
N GLY A 50 -6.62 4.51 -5.01
CA GLY A 50 -6.59 3.07 -5.19
C GLY A 50 -5.62 2.65 -6.30
N ARG A 51 -4.77 1.66 -6.02
CA ARG A 51 -3.89 1.03 -7.00
C ARG A 51 -3.73 -0.46 -6.72
N ASP A 52 -3.65 -1.26 -7.77
CA ASP A 52 -3.41 -2.68 -7.63
C ASP A 52 -1.99 -2.94 -7.09
N LEU A 53 -1.85 -3.93 -6.19
CA LEU A 53 -0.55 -4.29 -5.63
C LEU A 53 0.45 -4.72 -6.71
N ASN A 54 -0.01 -5.35 -7.80
CA ASN A 54 0.83 -5.76 -8.92
C ASN A 54 1.31 -4.60 -9.81
N GLU A 55 0.82 -3.38 -9.57
CA GLU A 55 1.29 -2.18 -10.27
C GLU A 55 2.24 -1.34 -9.41
N MET A 56 2.40 -1.69 -8.14
CA MET A 56 3.32 -1.02 -7.22
C MET A 56 4.70 -1.67 -7.35
N THR A 57 5.61 -1.03 -8.06
CA THR A 57 6.93 -1.56 -8.42
C THR A 57 8.04 -0.82 -7.67
N ALA A 58 9.24 -1.40 -7.64
CA ALA A 58 10.43 -0.70 -7.12
C ALA A 58 10.77 0.58 -7.91
N GLU A 59 10.28 0.72 -9.14
CA GLU A 59 10.50 1.89 -9.99
C GLU A 59 9.57 3.05 -9.62
N ASN A 60 8.32 2.76 -9.23
CA ASN A 60 7.30 3.78 -8.95
C ASN A 60 6.93 3.94 -7.46
N THR A 61 7.44 3.06 -6.60
CA THR A 61 7.17 3.03 -5.16
C THR A 61 8.47 3.17 -4.36
N LYS A 62 8.49 4.07 -3.38
CA LYS A 62 9.61 4.27 -2.45
C LYS A 62 9.73 3.09 -1.48
N PHE A 63 8.61 2.78 -0.84
CA PHE A 63 8.44 1.68 0.09
C PHE A 63 6.95 1.39 0.26
N LEU A 64 6.65 0.17 0.72
CA LEU A 64 5.31 -0.26 1.08
C LEU A 64 5.22 -0.42 2.60
N VAL A 65 4.11 0.04 3.17
CA VAL A 65 3.75 -0.20 4.56
C VAL A 65 2.61 -1.21 4.61
N SER A 66 2.87 -2.37 5.20
CA SER A 66 1.88 -3.41 5.45
C SER A 66 1.42 -3.33 6.90
N ILE A 67 0.11 -3.28 7.13
CA ILE A 67 -0.48 -3.14 8.48
C ILE A 67 -1.36 -4.36 8.77
N GLY A 68 -0.82 -5.28 9.56
CA GLY A 68 -1.44 -6.56 9.91
C GLY A 68 -0.41 -7.53 10.49
N GLY A 69 -0.74 -8.82 10.47
CA GLY A 69 0.22 -9.90 10.79
C GLY A 69 0.71 -10.60 9.52
N ASP A 70 1.23 -11.81 9.67
CA ASP A 70 1.91 -12.57 8.60
C ASP A 70 1.02 -12.81 7.39
N GLY A 71 -0.25 -13.17 7.59
CA GLY A 71 -1.18 -13.36 6.46
C GLY A 71 -1.40 -12.09 5.63
N THR A 72 -1.23 -10.90 6.23
CA THR A 72 -1.25 -9.64 5.48
C THR A 72 0.07 -9.43 4.74
N LEU A 73 1.20 -9.67 5.41
CA LEU A 73 2.52 -9.58 4.81
C LEU A 73 2.67 -10.53 3.61
N LEU A 74 2.29 -11.80 3.73
CA LEU A 74 2.34 -12.79 2.67
C LEU A 74 1.41 -12.46 1.51
N ARG A 75 0.21 -11.94 1.77
CA ARG A 75 -0.72 -11.50 0.72
C ARG A 75 -0.18 -10.31 -0.05
N VAL A 76 0.37 -9.33 0.66
CA VAL A 76 0.98 -8.16 0.06
C VAL A 76 2.23 -8.55 -0.72
N SER A 77 3.09 -9.38 -0.13
CA SER A 77 4.26 -9.95 -0.79
C SER A 77 3.85 -10.75 -2.02
N GLY A 78 2.83 -11.60 -1.98
CA GLY A 78 2.37 -12.35 -3.16
C GLY A 78 1.96 -11.44 -4.33
N GLY A 79 1.35 -10.28 -4.06
CA GLY A 79 1.04 -9.28 -5.09
C GLY A 79 2.25 -8.46 -5.54
N TYR A 80 3.21 -8.19 -4.64
CA TYR A 80 4.35 -7.30 -4.88
C TYR A 80 5.59 -8.04 -5.43
N LEU A 81 5.80 -9.29 -5.03
CA LEU A 81 6.93 -10.16 -5.36
C LEU A 81 6.91 -10.58 -6.83
N ARG A 82 5.77 -10.43 -7.51
CA ARG A 82 5.65 -10.65 -8.96
C ARG A 82 6.56 -9.73 -9.78
N ILE A 83 7.15 -8.70 -9.16
CA ILE A 83 7.89 -7.62 -9.80
C ILE A 83 9.36 -7.57 -9.35
N ILE A 84 9.71 -8.19 -8.21
CA ILE A 84 11.07 -8.13 -7.67
C ILE A 84 11.94 -9.27 -8.21
N LEU A 85 11.35 -10.41 -8.58
CA LEU A 85 12.09 -11.55 -9.12
C LEU A 85 11.66 -11.79 -10.58
N PRO A 86 12.61 -11.86 -11.54
CA PRO A 86 12.29 -12.36 -12.86
C PRO A 86 11.71 -13.78 -12.70
N ARG A 87 10.64 -14.08 -13.42
CA ARG A 87 10.13 -15.45 -13.53
C ARG A 87 11.30 -16.33 -14.03
N PHE A 88 11.73 -17.28 -13.21
CA PHE A 88 12.53 -18.42 -13.68
C PHE A 88 11.63 -19.38 -14.44
#